data_AF-A0A957K6Q9-F1
#
_entry.id   AF-A0A957K6Q9-F1
#
_cell.length_a   1.000
_cell.length_b   1.000
_cell.length_c   1.000
_cell.angle_alpha   90.00
_cell.angle_beta   90.00
_cell.angle_gamma   90.00
#
_symmetry.space_group_name_H-M   'P 1'
#
loop_
_entity.id
_entity.type
_entity.pdbx_description
1 polymer ?
#
loop_
_entity_poly.entity_id
_entity_poly.type
_entity_poly.pdbx_seq_one_letter_code
_entity_poly.pdbx_strand_id
1 'polypeptide(L)'
;MSHILNQEVGRLRERILVLGSEVEENLLIAVDALKRRDQARSLALIQADEWINEKRIKIGMDCLTLMATQQPVARDMRQIAAIIEIAGEL
;
A
#
# COMPACT_ATOMS: atom_id res chain seq x y z
N MET A 1 6.13 -8.77 22.84
CA MET A 1 6.18 -7.88 21.65
C MET A 1 6.51 -6.48 22.15
N SER A 2 7.53 -5.81 21.61
CA SER A 2 7.88 -4.45 22.06
C SER A 2 6.73 -3.47 21.74
N HIS A 3 6.52 -2.47 22.60
CA HIS A 3 5.49 -1.43 22.36
C HIS A 3 5.73 -0.72 21.02
N ILE A 4 7.01 -0.49 20.68
CA ILE A 4 7.45 0.14 19.44
C ILE A 4 7.04 -0.71 18.21
N LEU A 5 7.29 -2.02 18.24
CA LEU A 5 6.92 -2.91 17.14
C LEU A 5 5.41 -2.92 16.88
N ASN A 6 4.60 -3.00 17.94
CA ASN A 6 3.14 -2.92 17.81
C ASN A 6 2.68 -1.62 17.16
N GLN A 7 3.26 -0.49 17.58
CA GLN A 7 2.92 0.83 17.07
C GLN A 7 3.28 0.96 15.58
N GLU A 8 4.47 0.53 15.19
CA GLU A 8 4.91 0.58 13.78
C GLU A 8 4.11 -0.37 12.89
N VAL A 9 3.79 -1.58 13.35
CA VAL A 9 2.87 -2.49 12.63
C VAL A 9 1.49 -1.86 12.47
N GLY A 10 0.98 -1.18 13.51
CA GLY A 10 -0.28 -0.45 13.43
C GLY A 10 -0.25 0.65 12.37
N ARG A 11 0.83 1.43 12.33
CA ARG A 11 1.05 2.48 11.33
C ARG A 11 1.15 1.94 9.91
N LEU A 12 1.82 0.80 9.71
CA LEU A 12 1.91 0.15 8.41
C LEU A 12 0.55 -0.34 7.93
N ARG A 13 -0.29 -0.89 8.83
CA ARG A 13 -1.68 -1.26 8.51
C ARG A 13 -2.51 -0.07 8.07
N GLU A 14 -2.44 1.05 8.78
CA GLU A 14 -3.16 2.27 8.42
C GLU A 14 -2.76 2.75 7.02
N ARG A 15 -1.47 2.68 6.68
CA ARG A 15 -0.98 3.06 5.35
C ARG A 15 -1.46 2.12 4.24
N ILE A 16 -1.58 0.82 4.51
CA ILE A 16 -2.21 -0.13 3.57
C ILE A 16 -3.67 0.23 3.34
N LEU A 17 -4.42 0.57 4.41
CA LEU A 17 -5.82 0.96 4.27
C LEU A 17 -5.97 2.21 3.41
N VAL A 18 -5.11 3.22 3.64
CA VAL A 18 -5.09 4.43 2.81
C VAL A 18 -4.75 4.10 1.36
N LEU A 19 -3.71 3.29 1.11
CA LEU A 19 -3.34 2.87 -0.25
C LEU A 19 -4.50 2.16 -0.94
N GLY A 20 -5.17 1.24 -0.24
CA GLY A 20 -6.32 0.51 -0.77
C GLY A 20 -7.49 1.42 -1.12
N SER A 21 -7.80 2.43 -0.29
CA SER A 21 -8.85 3.41 -0.61
C SER A 21 -8.51 4.25 -1.84
N GLU A 22 -7.25 4.64 -2.03
CA GLU A 22 -6.81 5.37 -3.21
C GLU A 22 -6.89 4.51 -4.48
N VAL A 23 -6.51 3.22 -4.39
CA VAL A 23 -6.65 2.26 -5.48
C VAL A 23 -8.13 2.05 -5.84
N GLU A 24 -9.02 1.95 -4.84
CA GLU A 24 -10.47 1.83 -5.05
C GLU A 24 -11.03 3.06 -5.76
N GLU A 25 -10.65 4.27 -5.33
CA GLU A 25 -11.07 5.52 -5.98
C GLU A 25 -10.61 5.57 -7.44
N ASN A 26 -9.33 5.23 -7.69
CA ASN A 26 -8.78 5.18 -9.04
C ASN A 26 -9.49 4.15 -9.93
N LEU A 27 -9.87 2.99 -9.37
CA LEU A 27 -10.64 1.98 -10.08
C LEU A 27 -12.02 2.52 -10.50
N LEU A 28 -12.73 3.22 -9.61
CA LEU A 28 -14.01 3.84 -9.95
C LEU A 28 -13.87 4.89 -11.05
N ILE A 29 -12.80 5.70 -10.99
CA ILE A 29 -12.46 6.68 -12.02
C ILE A 29 -12.17 5.99 -13.36
N ALA A 30 -11.40 4.90 -13.36
CA ALA A 30 -11.08 4.12 -14.56
C ALA A 30 -12.35 3.59 -15.24
N VAL A 31 -13.27 3.02 -14.45
CA VAL A 31 -14.53 2.47 -14.95
C VAL A 31 -15.41 3.58 -15.56
N ASP A 32 -15.51 4.74 -14.91
CA ASP A 32 -16.28 5.87 -15.44
C ASP A 32 -15.65 6.46 -16.71
N ALA A 33 -14.33 6.65 -16.73
CA ALA A 33 -13.60 7.11 -17.91
C ALA A 33 -13.79 6.16 -19.10
N LEU A 34 -13.72 4.84 -18.87
CA LEU A 34 -13.98 3.83 -19.89
C LEU A 34 -15.42 3.90 -20.41
N LYS A 35 -16.42 3.98 -19.53
CA LYS A 35 -17.84 4.10 -19.92
C LYS A 35 -18.10 5.32 -20.80
N ARG A 36 -17.42 6.44 -20.53
CA ARG A 36 -17.56 7.69 -21.27
C ARG A 36 -16.64 7.80 -22.49
N ARG A 37 -15.74 6.84 -22.69
CA ARG A 37 -14.64 6.91 -23.67
C ARG A 37 -13.80 8.19 -23.52
N ASP A 38 -13.61 8.62 -22.27
CA ASP A 38 -12.86 9.83 -21.92
C ASP A 38 -11.35 9.54 -21.90
N GLN A 39 -10.71 9.72 -23.04
CA GLN A 39 -9.28 9.44 -23.20
C GLN A 39 -8.40 10.37 -22.35
N ALA A 40 -8.79 11.63 -22.18
CA ALA A 40 -8.02 12.58 -21.39
C ALA A 40 -7.96 12.16 -19.92
N ARG A 41 -9.11 11.76 -19.36
CA ARG A 41 -9.18 11.28 -17.97
C ARG A 41 -8.44 9.96 -17.77
N SER A 42 -8.48 9.05 -18.75
CA SER A 42 -7.69 7.81 -18.71
C SER A 42 -6.18 8.10 -18.69
N LEU A 43 -5.69 9.03 -19.50
CA LEU A 43 -4.27 9.41 -19.51
C LEU A 43 -3.83 10.07 -18.20
N ALA A 44 -4.68 10.93 -17.63
CA ALA A 44 -4.42 11.54 -16.34
C ALA A 44 -4.35 10.48 -15.22
N LEU A 45 -5.23 9.46 -15.26
CA LEU A 45 -5.22 8.37 -14.30
C LEU A 45 -3.94 7.54 -14.36
N ILE A 46 -3.45 7.24 -15.57
CA ILE A 46 -2.18 6.52 -15.77
C ILE A 46 -1.01 7.28 -15.13
N GLN A 47 -0.99 8.61 -15.26
CA GLN A 47 0.04 9.44 -14.63
C GLN A 47 -0.11 9.48 -13.10
N ALA A 48 -1.34 9.49 -12.60
CA ALA A 48 -1.60 9.50 -11.16
C ALA A 48 -1.22 8.19 -10.46
N ASP A 49 -1.22 7.06 -11.19
CA ASP A 49 -0.86 5.73 -10.68
C ASP A 49 0.59 5.65 -10.15
N GLU A 50 1.49 6.47 -10.70
CA GLU A 50 2.88 6.53 -10.25
C GLU A 50 3.00 6.83 -8.75
N TRP A 51 2.15 7.71 -8.23
CA TRP A 51 2.11 8.05 -6.80
C TRP A 51 1.63 6.89 -5.92
N ILE A 52 0.71 6.06 -6.41
CA ILE A 52 0.26 4.85 -5.71
C ILE A 52 1.43 3.86 -5.64
N ASN A 53 2.13 3.64 -6.74
CA ASN A 53 3.27 2.73 -6.79
C ASN A 53 4.42 3.19 -5.88
N GLU A 54 4.70 4.50 -5.79
CA GLU A 54 5.68 5.03 -4.84
C GLU A 54 5.29 4.74 -3.38
N LYS A 55 4.02 4.93 -3.01
CA LYS A 55 3.52 4.62 -1.66
C LYS A 55 3.63 3.14 -1.35
N ARG A 56 3.28 2.28 -2.31
CA ARG A 56 3.42 0.83 -2.23
C ARG A 56 4.85 0.40 -1.95
N ILE A 57 5.80 0.91 -2.75
CA ILE A 57 7.24 0.65 -2.57
C ILE A 57 7.69 1.12 -1.18
N LYS A 58 7.27 2.32 -0.77
CA LYS A 58 7.62 2.87 0.54
C LYS A 58 7.12 1.99 1.70
N ILE A 59 5.89 1.49 1.63
CA ILE A 59 5.36 0.56 2.65
C ILE A 59 6.21 -0.71 2.71
N GLY A 60 6.58 -1.28 1.57
CA GLY A 60 7.47 -2.45 1.50
C GLY A 60 8.85 -2.19 2.13
N MET A 61 9.45 -1.04 1.83
CA MET A 61 10.72 -0.61 2.42
C MET A 61 10.62 -0.45 3.94
N ASP A 62 9.55 0.18 4.42
CA ASP A 62 9.35 0.39 5.86
C ASP A 62 9.13 -0.94 6.61
N CYS A 63 8.46 -1.91 5.99
CA CYS A 63 8.37 -3.29 6.50
C CYS A 63 9.75 -3.95 6.61
N LEU A 64 10.60 -3.82 5.60
CA LEU A 64 11.97 -4.34 5.61
C LEU A 64 12.82 -3.67 6.70
N THR A 65 12.73 -2.34 6.82
CA THR A 65 13.40 -1.58 7.88
C THR A 65 12.93 -2.01 9.27
N LEU A 66 11.63 -2.23 9.45
CA LEU A 66 11.08 -2.69 10.73
C LEU A 66 11.58 -4.09 11.09
N MET A 67 11.63 -5.00 10.12
CA MET A 67 12.22 -6.34 10.33
C MET A 67 13.69 -6.27 10.70
N ALA A 68 14.48 -5.43 10.01
CA ALA A 68 15.90 -5.27 10.29
C ALA A 68 16.18 -4.65 11.67
N THR A 69 15.39 -3.67 12.08
CA THR A 69 15.61 -2.90 13.31
C THR A 69 15.05 -3.58 14.56
N GLN A 70 13.92 -4.29 14.45
CA GLN A 70 13.24 -4.89 15.61
C GLN A 70 13.46 -6.40 15.74
N GLN A 71 14.02 -7.05 14.71
CA GLN A 71 14.26 -8.50 14.67
C GLN A 71 13.05 -9.33 15.16
N PRO A 72 11.83 -9.10 14.61
CA PRO A 72 10.60 -9.73 15.08
C PRO A 72 10.62 -11.25 14.84
N VAL A 73 9.99 -12.00 15.74
CA VAL A 73 9.98 -13.48 15.69
C VAL A 73 8.59 -14.02 15.36
N ALA A 74 8.57 -15.13 14.61
CA ALA A 74 7.40 -15.97 14.31
C ALA A 74 6.11 -15.19 13.97
N ARG A 75 5.24 -14.94 14.96
CA ARG A 75 3.94 -14.28 14.78
C ARG A 75 4.09 -12.87 14.19
N ASP A 76 5.06 -12.11 14.69
CA ASP A 76 5.21 -10.70 14.33
C ASP A 76 5.79 -10.57 12.92
N MET A 77 6.73 -11.46 12.59
CA MET A 77 7.28 -11.58 11.24
C MET A 77 6.19 -11.94 10.22
N ARG A 78 5.29 -12.89 10.54
CA ARG A 78 4.16 -13.24 9.66
C ARG A 78 3.23 -12.05 9.41
N GLN A 79 3.00 -11.19 10.41
CA GLN A 79 2.17 -10.00 10.22
C GLN A 79 2.82 -9.01 9.27
N ILE A 80 4.13 -8.77 9.39
CA ILE A 80 4.85 -7.86 8.49
C ILE A 80 4.93 -8.44 7.07
N ALA A 81 5.15 -9.75 6.95
CA ALA A 81 5.15 -10.44 5.65
C ALA A 81 3.79 -10.29 4.94
N ALA A 82 2.68 -10.48 5.65
CA ALA A 82 1.34 -10.28 5.09
C ALA A 82 1.11 -8.84 4.62
N ILE A 83 1.65 -7.83 5.32
CA ILE A 83 1.57 -6.43 4.88
C ILE A 83 2.31 -6.24 3.54
N ILE A 84 3.49 -6.84 3.37
CA ILE A 84 4.25 -6.78 2.11
C ILE A 84 3.47 -7.46 0.98
N GLU A 85 2.91 -8.63 1.24
CA GLU A 85 2.13 -9.39 0.25
C GLU A 85 0.88 -8.63 -0.18
N ILE A 86 0.10 -8.11 0.77
CA ILE A 86 -1.08 -7.28 0.48
C ILE A 86 -0.68 -6.02 -0.30
N ALA A 87 0.42 -5.36 0.09
CA ALA A 87 0.93 -4.22 -0.68
C ALA A 87 1.28 -4.61 -2.12
N GLY A 88 1.74 -5.84 -2.36
CA GLY A 88 2.09 -6.32 -3.70
C GLY A 88 0.87 -6.54 -4.62
N GLU A 89 -0.30 -6.80 -4.03
CA GLU A 89 -1.56 -7.01 -4.74
C GLU A 89 -2.33 -5.69 -5.01
N LEU A 90 -1.91 -4.59 -4.38
CA LEU A 90 -2.42 -3.23 -4.57
C LEU A 90 -1.56 -2.47 -5.59
#